data_AF-A0A661VSP6-F1
#
_entry.id   AF-A0A661VSP6-F1
#
_cell.length_a   1.000
_cell.length_b   1.000
_cell.length_c   1.000
_cell.angle_alpha   90.00
_cell.angle_beta   90.00
_cell.angle_gamma   90.00
#
_symmetry.space_group_name_H-M   'P 1'
#
loop_
_entity.id
_entity.type
_entity.pdbx_description
1 polymer ?
#
loop_
_entity_poly.entity_id
_entity_poly.type
_entity_poly.pdbx_seq_one_letter_code
_entity_poly.pdbx_strand_id
1 'polypeptide(L)'
;MNRALTFHFGPGGATLSWPDGPSLRGVTAAAYYRVEGKERALRLTRPDHATTADGLQITWRWDPAEDGSDVWLEVANVGSADLVLDALDVFAVRAAEGGALDLGSPPAGWSFYQNGWISWSPTFARHVDDGLYTDPGTPAYRRMHQPHWDPAHGSDLSSEWVTVIKSQVASRKSQALLLGFVTTGDQLSEIRMTPDGTGLIARCHLDGIPLRPGEGSRSERLWVRAGPDPVALLEGWAERTGREMRARVPPTPPTGWCTWYYFYGENTAQ
;
A
#
# COMPACT_ATOMS: atom_id res chain seq x y z
N MET A 1 -11.81 9.51 23.22
CA MET A 1 -11.26 10.32 22.11
C MET A 1 -9.91 9.74 21.74
N ASN A 2 -9.84 8.98 20.64
CA ASN A 2 -8.55 8.60 20.05
C ASN A 2 -7.90 9.90 19.58
N ARG A 3 -6.72 10.23 20.12
CA ARG A 3 -5.96 11.38 19.61
C ARG A 3 -5.44 11.01 18.23
N ALA A 4 -5.73 11.86 17.24
CA ALA A 4 -5.40 11.63 15.84
C ALA A 4 -3.88 11.58 15.60
N LEU A 5 -3.50 10.91 14.50
CA LEU A 5 -2.12 10.87 14.01
C LEU A 5 -1.67 12.29 13.67
N THR A 6 -0.46 12.68 14.10
CA THR A 6 0.06 14.03 13.87
C THR A 6 1.11 14.01 12.78
N PHE A 7 1.05 14.97 11.87
CA PHE A 7 1.96 15.12 10.74
C PHE A 7 2.84 16.36 10.93
N HIS A 8 4.13 16.20 10.72
CA HIS A 8 5.09 17.29 10.67
C HIS A 8 5.93 17.17 9.40
N PHE A 9 5.93 18.20 8.57
CA PHE A 9 6.68 18.21 7.30
C PHE A 9 7.98 18.99 7.45
N GLY A 10 9.11 18.32 7.19
CA GLY A 10 10.44 18.93 7.24
C GLY A 10 11.23 18.73 5.94
N PRO A 11 12.45 19.30 5.84
CA PRO A 11 13.30 19.16 4.65
C PRO A 11 13.62 17.70 4.30
N GLY A 12 13.69 16.82 5.31
CA GLY A 12 13.97 15.38 5.16
C GLY A 12 12.75 14.50 4.91
N GLY A 13 11.55 15.05 4.68
CA GLY A 13 10.31 14.28 4.50
C GLY A 13 9.26 14.57 5.58
N ALA A 14 8.14 13.85 5.50
CA ALA A 14 7.11 13.90 6.53
C ALA A 14 7.47 13.02 7.73
N THR A 15 7.12 13.49 8.92
CA THR A 15 7.16 12.72 10.16
C THR A 15 5.73 12.48 10.62
N LEU A 16 5.40 11.21 10.83
CA LEU A 16 4.14 10.74 11.36
C LEU A 16 4.38 10.32 12.79
N SER A 17 3.71 10.98 13.73
CA SER A 17 3.88 10.71 15.15
C SER A 17 2.55 10.33 15.78
N TRP A 18 2.62 9.32 16.63
CA TRP A 18 1.52 8.93 17.49
C TRP A 18 1.56 9.76 18.78
N PRO A 19 0.40 10.12 19.34
CA PRO A 19 0.33 10.68 20.69
C PRO A 19 0.98 9.71 21.68
N ASP A 20 2.15 10.09 22.21
CA ASP A 20 2.93 9.32 23.18
C ASP A 20 3.43 7.94 22.71
N GLY A 21 3.54 7.74 21.40
CA GLY A 21 3.83 6.45 20.77
C GLY A 21 5.04 6.45 19.83
N PRO A 22 5.11 5.45 18.94
CA PRO A 22 6.17 5.33 17.94
C PRO A 22 6.20 6.49 16.93
N SER A 23 7.05 6.44 15.90
CA SER A 23 7.08 7.47 14.84
C SER A 23 7.60 6.93 13.51
N LEU A 24 7.07 7.42 12.40
CA LEU A 24 7.65 7.21 11.08
C LEU A 24 8.30 8.52 10.65
N ARG A 25 9.57 8.48 10.26
CA ARG A 25 10.31 9.68 9.83
C ARG A 25 10.76 9.53 8.39
N GLY A 26 10.90 10.65 7.71
CA GLY A 26 11.37 10.69 6.33
C GLY A 26 10.43 10.00 5.35
N VAL A 27 9.11 10.14 5.58
CA VAL A 27 8.11 9.66 4.62
C VAL A 27 8.16 10.54 3.38
N THR A 28 8.21 9.91 2.22
CA THR A 28 8.28 10.54 0.90
C THR A 28 7.26 9.93 -0.06
N ALA A 29 7.11 10.56 -1.21
CA ALA A 29 6.39 10.00 -2.35
C ALA A 29 7.23 10.10 -3.62
N ALA A 30 6.97 9.26 -4.61
CA ALA A 30 7.73 9.26 -5.86
C ALA A 30 6.89 8.81 -7.06
N ALA A 31 7.21 9.33 -8.23
CA ALA A 31 6.71 8.84 -9.51
C ALA A 31 7.84 8.23 -10.33
N TYR A 32 7.59 7.07 -10.90
CA TYR A 32 8.49 6.35 -11.80
C TYR A 32 7.88 6.35 -13.19
N TYR A 33 8.64 6.85 -14.16
CA TYR A 33 8.14 7.09 -15.51
C TYR A 33 9.27 7.00 -16.53
N ARG A 34 8.91 6.94 -17.80
CA ARG A 34 9.82 7.02 -18.93
C ARG A 34 9.49 8.21 -19.82
N VAL A 35 10.55 8.87 -20.27
CA VAL A 35 10.52 9.93 -21.28
C VAL A 35 11.52 9.55 -22.37
N GLU A 36 11.05 9.50 -23.62
CA GLU A 36 11.87 9.04 -24.76
C GLU A 36 12.54 7.67 -24.51
N GLY A 37 11.83 6.77 -23.83
CA GLY A 37 12.31 5.43 -23.49
C GLY A 37 13.33 5.35 -22.35
N LYS A 38 13.70 6.49 -21.73
CA LYS A 38 14.64 6.51 -20.60
C LYS A 38 13.88 6.58 -19.28
N GLU A 39 14.23 5.69 -18.36
CA GLU A 39 13.67 5.67 -17.00
C GLU A 39 14.05 6.91 -16.20
N ARG A 40 13.08 7.39 -15.42
CA ARG A 40 13.16 8.56 -14.56
C ARG A 40 12.41 8.29 -13.26
N ALA A 41 12.85 8.98 -12.21
CA ALA A 41 12.13 9.05 -10.96
C ALA A 41 12.07 10.51 -10.50
N LEU A 42 10.88 10.95 -10.09
CA LEU A 42 10.69 12.26 -9.49
C LEU A 42 10.12 12.09 -8.08
N ARG A 43 10.80 12.67 -7.09
CA ARG A 43 10.52 12.46 -5.66
C ARG A 43 9.99 13.73 -4.99
N LEU A 44 9.13 13.54 -4.00
CA LEU A 44 8.53 14.59 -3.17
C LEU A 44 8.79 14.29 -1.69
N THR A 45 9.25 15.31 -0.96
CA THR A 45 9.43 15.26 0.50
C THR A 45 8.38 16.10 1.24
N ARG A 46 7.58 16.88 0.51
CA ARG A 46 6.56 17.78 1.07
C ARG A 46 5.25 17.68 0.29
N PRO A 47 4.10 17.73 0.98
CA PRO A 47 2.79 17.70 0.35
C PRO A 47 2.44 19.07 -0.24
N ASP A 48 1.40 19.11 -1.07
CA ASP A 48 0.73 20.30 -1.60
C ASP A 48 1.61 21.29 -2.36
N HIS A 49 2.80 20.84 -2.75
CA HIS A 49 3.71 21.57 -3.62
C HIS A 49 3.94 20.74 -4.87
N ALA A 50 3.55 21.30 -6.01
CA ALA A 50 3.84 20.68 -7.28
C ALA A 50 5.34 20.76 -7.57
N THR A 51 5.91 19.64 -8.01
CA THR A 51 7.30 19.57 -8.50
C THR A 51 7.27 19.07 -9.93
N THR A 52 8.09 19.67 -10.79
CA THR A 52 8.13 19.35 -12.22
C THR A 52 9.54 18.96 -12.65
N ALA A 53 9.66 17.87 -13.42
CA ALA A 53 10.87 17.49 -14.13
C ALA A 53 10.51 16.73 -15.41
N ASP A 54 11.29 16.91 -16.48
CA ASP A 54 11.12 16.23 -17.77
C ASP A 54 9.69 16.26 -18.34
N GLY A 55 8.94 17.34 -18.07
CA GLY A 55 7.54 17.49 -18.48
C GLY A 55 6.51 16.84 -17.55
N LEU A 56 6.92 16.01 -16.59
CA LEU A 56 6.04 15.48 -15.56
C LEU A 56 5.94 16.45 -14.39
N GLN A 57 4.72 16.89 -14.07
CA GLN A 57 4.39 17.57 -12.82
C GLN A 57 3.75 16.57 -11.86
N ILE A 58 4.21 16.53 -10.61
CA ILE A 58 3.62 15.70 -9.55
C ILE A 58 3.30 16.52 -8.31
N THR A 59 2.19 16.19 -7.66
CA THR A 59 1.77 16.79 -6.37
C THR A 59 1.38 15.68 -5.41
N TRP A 60 1.93 15.70 -4.20
CA TRP A 60 1.59 14.77 -3.13
C TRP A 60 0.53 15.37 -2.25
N ARG A 61 -0.63 14.73 -2.18
CA ARG A 61 -1.81 15.23 -1.49
C ARG A 61 -2.04 14.50 -0.20
N TRP A 62 -2.41 15.26 0.81
CA TRP A 62 -2.77 14.77 2.13
C TRP A 62 -4.06 15.43 2.56
N ASP A 63 -5.06 14.62 2.89
CA ASP A 63 -6.32 15.09 3.43
C ASP A 63 -6.57 14.46 4.80
N PRO A 64 -6.64 15.25 5.89
CA PRO A 64 -7.03 14.73 7.19
C PRO A 64 -8.43 14.12 7.16
N ALA A 65 -8.52 12.85 7.56
CA ALA A 65 -9.79 12.17 7.83
C ALA A 65 -10.06 12.16 9.34
N GLU A 66 -11.29 11.84 9.74
CA GLU A 66 -11.73 11.88 11.15
C GLU A 66 -10.81 11.08 12.10
N ASP A 67 -10.22 9.99 11.62
CA ASP A 67 -9.37 9.09 12.40
C ASP A 67 -8.12 8.60 11.63
N GLY A 68 -7.64 9.38 10.65
CA GLY A 68 -6.44 9.08 9.88
C GLY A 68 -6.15 10.14 8.81
N SER A 69 -5.46 9.76 7.74
CA SER A 69 -5.28 10.63 6.57
C SER A 69 -5.35 9.87 5.28
N ASP A 70 -5.99 10.48 4.29
CA ASP A 70 -5.92 10.06 2.90
C ASP A 70 -4.69 10.67 2.25
N VAL A 71 -3.98 9.84 1.50
CA VAL A 71 -2.73 10.19 0.83
C VAL A 71 -2.82 9.72 -0.62
N TRP A 72 -2.50 10.58 -1.58
CA TRP A 72 -2.45 10.22 -3.00
C TRP A 72 -1.46 11.09 -3.77
N LEU A 73 -1.10 10.65 -4.96
CA LEU A 73 -0.33 11.44 -5.93
C LEU A 73 -1.23 11.90 -7.07
N GLU A 74 -1.12 13.18 -7.42
CA GLU A 74 -1.63 13.74 -8.66
C GLU A 74 -0.47 13.90 -9.62
N VAL A 75 -0.64 13.46 -10.87
CA VAL A 75 0.38 13.58 -11.91
C VAL A 75 -0.21 14.21 -13.16
N ALA A 76 0.55 15.08 -13.81
CA ALA A 76 0.15 15.74 -15.04
C ALA A 76 1.34 15.87 -15.99
N ASN A 77 1.12 15.61 -17.27
CA ASN A 77 2.10 15.91 -18.31
C ASN A 77 1.93 17.37 -18.75
N VAL A 78 2.80 18.23 -18.24
CA VAL A 78 2.88 19.66 -18.59
C VAL A 78 3.93 19.94 -19.67
N GLY A 79 4.59 18.90 -20.17
CA GLY A 79 5.56 18.95 -21.25
C GLY A 79 4.92 18.83 -22.63
N SER A 80 5.78 18.61 -23.63
CA SER A 80 5.39 18.44 -25.03
C SER A 80 5.63 17.03 -25.59
N ALA A 81 6.30 16.16 -24.82
CA ALA A 81 6.55 14.77 -25.19
C ALA A 81 5.59 13.83 -24.46
N ASP A 82 5.26 12.71 -25.08
CA ASP A 82 4.54 11.62 -24.41
C ASP A 82 5.40 11.05 -23.27
N LEU A 83 4.75 10.81 -22.14
CA LEU A 83 5.34 10.14 -20.99
C LEU A 83 4.72 8.74 -20.86
N VAL A 84 5.45 7.84 -20.22
CA VAL A 84 4.94 6.51 -19.85
C VAL A 84 5.07 6.36 -18.35
N LEU A 85 3.97 6.12 -17.64
CA LEU A 85 3.96 5.95 -16.19
C LEU A 85 4.14 4.47 -15.83
N ASP A 86 5.12 4.17 -14.98
CA ASP A 86 5.40 2.80 -14.57
C ASP A 86 4.87 2.52 -13.14
N ALA A 87 5.10 3.43 -12.19
CA ALA A 87 4.63 3.28 -10.80
C ALA A 87 4.51 4.62 -10.05
N LEU A 88 3.67 4.65 -9.02
CA LEU A 88 3.54 5.77 -8.08
C LEU A 88 3.70 5.24 -6.64
N ASP A 89 4.77 5.65 -5.97
CA ASP A 89 4.94 5.42 -4.53
C ASP A 89 4.22 6.53 -3.78
N VAL A 90 3.04 6.20 -3.27
CA VAL A 90 2.15 7.14 -2.58
C VAL A 90 2.65 7.44 -1.17
N PHE A 91 3.33 6.47 -0.56
CA PHE A 91 3.90 6.56 0.77
C PHE A 91 5.12 5.66 0.85
N ALA A 92 6.29 6.24 1.15
CA ALA A 92 7.52 5.47 1.24
C ALA A 92 8.42 5.93 2.39
N VAL A 93 8.89 4.97 3.18
CA VAL A 93 9.96 5.14 4.16
C VAL A 93 11.14 4.28 3.72
N ARG A 94 12.32 4.90 3.61
CA ARG A 94 13.55 4.24 3.19
C ARG A 94 14.71 4.67 4.07
N ALA A 95 15.35 3.73 4.75
CA ALA A 95 16.51 4.00 5.60
C ALA A 95 17.68 4.61 4.82
N ALA A 96 17.91 4.16 3.59
CA ALA A 96 18.93 4.71 2.69
C ALA A 96 18.70 6.19 2.34
N GLU A 97 17.47 6.69 2.50
CA GLU A 97 17.09 8.08 2.23
C GLU A 97 16.88 8.87 3.54
N GLY A 98 17.33 8.34 4.68
CA GLY A 98 17.18 8.95 6.00
C GLY A 98 15.81 8.70 6.66
N GLY A 99 14.97 7.86 6.08
CA GLY A 99 13.72 7.41 6.66
C GLY A 99 13.92 6.45 7.84
N ALA A 100 12.95 6.39 8.75
CA ALA A 100 12.99 5.45 9.86
C ALA A 100 11.59 4.97 10.23
N LEU A 101 11.44 3.65 10.40
CA LEU A 101 10.25 3.01 10.93
C LEU A 101 10.46 2.67 12.40
N ASP A 102 9.72 3.34 13.29
CA ASP A 102 9.67 2.98 14.70
C ASP A 102 8.22 2.63 15.04
N LEU A 103 7.99 1.41 15.53
CA LEU A 103 6.72 0.90 16.06
C LEU A 103 6.82 0.52 17.55
N GLY A 104 7.85 1.02 18.24
CA GLY A 104 8.07 0.81 19.69
C GLY A 104 8.80 -0.49 20.05
N SER A 105 9.28 -1.24 19.05
CA SER A 105 10.14 -2.41 19.22
C SER A 105 10.97 -2.64 17.94
N PRO A 106 12.04 -3.45 17.98
CA PRO A 106 12.76 -3.85 16.78
C PRO A 106 11.87 -4.62 15.79
N PRO A 107 12.14 -4.56 14.48
CA PRO A 107 11.33 -5.21 13.43
C PRO A 107 11.05 -6.70 13.64
N ALA A 108 12.00 -7.45 14.19
CA ALA A 108 11.82 -8.86 14.56
C ALA A 108 10.65 -9.09 15.53
N GLY A 109 10.32 -8.09 16.36
CA GLY A 109 9.19 -8.13 17.28
C GLY A 109 7.87 -7.67 16.68
N TRP A 110 7.76 -7.51 15.35
CA TRP A 110 6.54 -7.05 14.69
C TRP A 110 5.75 -8.23 14.11
N SER A 111 4.44 -8.03 13.97
CA SER A 111 3.62 -8.81 13.07
C SER A 111 3.17 -7.96 11.90
N PHE A 112 3.10 -8.58 10.73
CA PHE A 112 2.67 -8.01 9.47
C PHE A 112 1.45 -8.77 8.96
N TYR A 113 0.35 -8.07 8.70
CA TYR A 113 -0.80 -8.64 8.01
C TYR A 113 -0.55 -8.62 6.50
N GLN A 114 -0.51 -9.80 5.91
CA GLN A 114 -0.40 -10.01 4.47
C GLN A 114 -1.80 -10.30 3.91
N ASN A 115 -2.16 -9.58 2.86
CA ASN A 115 -3.36 -9.76 2.07
C ASN A 115 -2.99 -10.15 0.64
N GLY A 116 -3.61 -11.20 0.12
CA GLY A 116 -3.41 -11.67 -1.25
C GLY A 116 -4.23 -10.88 -2.29
N TRP A 117 -3.75 -10.83 -3.53
CA TRP A 117 -4.40 -10.05 -4.62
C TRP A 117 -5.66 -10.71 -5.23
N ILE A 118 -5.91 -12.00 -4.99
CA ILE A 118 -7.08 -12.73 -5.53
C ILE A 118 -7.60 -13.73 -4.49
N SER A 119 -8.79 -14.28 -4.73
CA SER A 119 -9.52 -15.16 -3.79
C SER A 119 -8.76 -16.39 -3.29
N TRP A 120 -7.76 -16.88 -4.04
CA TRP A 120 -6.95 -18.04 -3.66
C TRP A 120 -5.52 -17.66 -3.23
N SER A 121 -5.22 -16.37 -3.16
CA SER A 121 -3.95 -15.90 -2.64
C SER A 121 -3.94 -15.91 -1.11
N PRO A 122 -2.83 -16.27 -0.47
CA PRO A 122 -2.80 -16.37 0.98
C PRO A 122 -2.98 -15.01 1.68
N THR A 123 -3.82 -15.01 2.72
CA THR A 123 -4.07 -13.86 3.59
C THR A 123 -3.96 -14.30 5.05
N PHE A 124 -3.00 -13.75 5.79
CA PHE A 124 -2.77 -14.06 7.21
C PHE A 124 -1.88 -13.01 7.89
N ALA A 125 -1.93 -12.96 9.22
CA ALA A 125 -0.94 -12.24 10.02
C ALA A 125 0.25 -13.15 10.32
N ARG A 126 1.47 -12.59 10.29
CA ARG A 126 2.69 -13.34 10.58
C ARG A 126 3.67 -12.53 11.38
N HIS A 127 4.54 -13.21 12.13
CA HIS A 127 5.69 -12.57 12.74
C HIS A 127 6.75 -12.27 11.67
N VAL A 128 7.40 -11.11 11.78
CA VAL A 128 8.40 -10.66 10.80
C VAL A 128 9.67 -11.50 10.87
N ASP A 129 10.00 -12.04 12.04
CA ASP A 129 11.16 -12.92 12.25
C ASP A 129 10.96 -14.35 11.72
N ASP A 130 9.72 -14.75 11.40
CA ASP A 130 9.37 -16.06 10.84
C ASP A 130 9.56 -16.13 9.31
N GLY A 131 10.52 -15.38 8.77
CA GLY A 131 10.96 -15.43 7.37
C GLY A 131 9.90 -15.05 6.34
N LEU A 132 9.91 -15.64 5.14
CA LEU A 132 8.86 -15.53 4.12
C LEU A 132 8.07 -16.84 4.00
N TYR A 133 6.75 -16.82 4.25
CA TYR A 133 5.92 -18.01 4.02
C TYR A 133 5.72 -18.19 2.53
N THR A 134 6.33 -19.23 1.99
CA THR A 134 6.27 -19.58 0.57
C THR A 134 6.06 -21.08 0.48
N ASP A 135 4.89 -21.57 0.86
CA ASP A 135 4.51 -22.97 0.62
C ASP A 135 3.25 -23.06 -0.27
N PRO A 136 3.35 -23.64 -1.49
CA PRO A 136 4.57 -24.12 -2.13
C PRO A 136 5.44 -22.96 -2.66
N GLY A 137 6.74 -22.96 -2.34
CA GLY A 137 7.67 -21.88 -2.66
C GLY A 137 8.16 -21.87 -4.10
N THR A 138 7.36 -22.41 -5.01
CA THR A 138 7.72 -22.61 -6.41
C THR A 138 7.59 -21.31 -7.21
N PRO A 139 8.38 -21.13 -8.29
CA PRO A 139 8.20 -20.01 -9.20
C PRO A 139 6.79 -19.92 -9.80
N ALA A 140 6.14 -21.06 -10.05
CA ALA A 140 4.78 -21.11 -10.58
C ALA A 140 3.77 -20.57 -9.56
N TYR A 141 3.83 -21.03 -8.31
CA TYR A 141 2.98 -20.53 -7.23
C TYR A 141 3.18 -19.02 -7.02
N ARG A 142 4.43 -18.58 -6.99
CA ARG A 142 4.75 -17.15 -6.85
C ARG A 142 4.12 -16.30 -7.95
N ARG A 143 4.24 -16.70 -9.22
CA ARG A 143 3.62 -15.98 -10.35
C ARG A 143 2.10 -15.87 -10.24
N MET A 144 1.44 -16.82 -9.60
CA MET A 144 -0.01 -16.79 -9.41
C MET A 144 -0.44 -15.91 -8.23
N HIS A 145 0.42 -15.70 -7.23
CA HIS A 145 0.06 -15.06 -5.96
C HIS A 145 0.78 -13.73 -5.69
N GLN A 146 1.78 -13.37 -6.51
CA GLN A 146 2.53 -12.12 -6.44
C GLN A 146 2.64 -11.52 -7.86
N PRO A 147 1.65 -10.73 -8.30
CA PRO A 147 1.58 -10.21 -9.67
C PRO A 147 2.76 -9.28 -10.01
N HIS A 148 3.30 -8.59 -9.01
CA HIS A 148 4.43 -7.66 -9.16
C HIS A 148 5.71 -8.15 -8.48
N TRP A 149 5.95 -9.45 -8.51
CA TRP A 149 7.18 -10.00 -7.92
C TRP A 149 8.43 -9.45 -8.63
N ASP A 150 9.38 -8.97 -7.83
CA ASP A 150 10.69 -8.52 -8.27
C ASP A 150 11.79 -9.30 -7.52
N PRO A 151 12.74 -9.96 -8.22
CA PRO A 151 13.89 -10.60 -7.59
C PRO A 151 14.68 -9.68 -6.65
N ALA A 152 14.79 -8.38 -6.97
CA ALA A 152 15.50 -7.39 -6.15
C ALA A 152 14.84 -7.20 -4.78
N HIS A 153 13.54 -7.51 -4.68
CA HIS A 153 12.70 -7.42 -3.49
C HIS A 153 12.28 -8.81 -2.99
N GLY A 154 13.03 -9.85 -3.33
CA GLY A 154 12.65 -11.25 -3.09
C GLY A 154 12.56 -11.65 -1.60
N SER A 155 13.11 -10.86 -0.69
CA SER A 155 13.01 -11.03 0.76
C SER A 155 11.94 -10.13 1.42
N ASP A 156 11.33 -9.22 0.66
CA ASP A 156 10.35 -8.28 1.21
C ASP A 156 9.03 -8.98 1.50
N LEU A 157 8.41 -8.56 2.60
CA LEU A 157 7.01 -8.86 2.90
C LEU A 157 6.16 -8.02 1.94
N SER A 158 5.15 -8.65 1.33
CA SER A 158 4.24 -7.97 0.40
C SER A 158 2.80 -8.19 0.87
N SER A 159 1.98 -7.16 0.71
CA SER A 159 0.56 -7.18 0.98
C SER A 159 -0.19 -6.34 -0.04
N GLU A 160 -1.20 -6.93 -0.66
CA GLU A 160 -1.95 -6.32 -1.74
C GLU A 160 -3.09 -5.49 -1.13
N TRP A 161 -3.23 -4.24 -1.58
CA TRP A 161 -4.16 -3.20 -1.12
C TRP A 161 -4.06 -2.77 0.35
N VAL A 162 -3.84 -3.66 1.32
CA VAL A 162 -3.87 -3.31 2.75
C VAL A 162 -2.88 -4.11 3.56
N THR A 163 -2.26 -3.47 4.54
CA THR A 163 -1.54 -4.14 5.62
C THR A 163 -1.83 -3.48 6.96
N VAL A 164 -1.65 -4.26 8.02
CA VAL A 164 -1.55 -3.77 9.39
C VAL A 164 -0.27 -4.31 10.01
N ILE A 165 0.53 -3.41 10.58
CA ILE A 165 1.80 -3.74 11.23
C ILE A 165 1.67 -3.43 12.71
N LYS A 166 2.00 -4.40 13.57
CA LYS A 166 1.86 -4.25 15.02
C LYS A 166 3.05 -4.82 15.76
N SER A 167 3.63 -4.04 16.66
CA SER A 167 4.60 -4.54 17.64
C SER A 167 3.94 -5.57 18.58
N GLN A 168 4.59 -6.72 18.75
CA GLN A 168 4.20 -7.77 19.69
C GLN A 168 4.60 -7.46 21.13
N VAL A 169 5.54 -6.52 21.32
CA VAL A 169 5.96 -6.09 22.65
C VAL A 169 4.82 -5.31 23.28
N ALA A 170 4.13 -5.94 24.23
CA ALA A 170 3.03 -5.36 24.96
C ALA A 170 3.47 -4.10 25.70
N SER A 171 2.99 -2.96 25.24
CA SER A 171 3.11 -1.68 25.90
C SER A 171 1.76 -0.98 25.82
N ARG A 172 1.36 -0.27 26.88
CA ARG A 172 0.15 0.58 26.85
C ARG A 172 0.19 1.65 25.75
N LYS A 173 1.38 1.89 25.18
CA LYS A 173 1.64 2.84 24.10
C LYS A 173 1.80 2.21 22.72
N SER A 174 1.78 0.87 22.62
CA SER A 174 1.93 0.20 21.33
C SER A 174 0.69 0.43 20.46
N GLN A 175 0.91 0.91 19.24
CA GLN A 175 -0.12 1.15 18.25
C GLN A 175 0.17 0.25 17.04
N ALA A 176 -0.89 -0.26 16.43
CA ALA A 176 -0.82 -0.84 15.10
C ALA A 176 -0.91 0.28 14.05
N LEU A 177 -0.15 0.13 12.98
CA LEU A 177 -0.17 0.99 11.80
C LEU A 177 -0.98 0.29 10.71
N LEU A 178 -1.99 0.96 10.17
CA LEU A 178 -2.67 0.55 8.94
C LEU A 178 -2.20 1.41 7.77
N LEU A 179 -1.84 0.75 6.69
CA LEU A 179 -1.72 1.33 5.35
C LEU A 179 -2.69 0.55 4.46
N GLY A 180 -3.75 1.20 3.98
CA GLY A 180 -4.77 0.53 3.16
C GLY A 180 -5.30 1.43 2.06
N PHE A 181 -5.16 1.01 0.81
CA PHE A 181 -5.78 1.67 -0.34
C PHE A 181 -7.30 1.51 -0.24
N VAL A 182 -8.04 2.63 -0.26
CA VAL A 182 -9.50 2.66 -0.10
C VAL A 182 -10.24 2.85 -1.43
N THR A 183 -9.49 3.20 -2.48
CA THR A 183 -9.92 3.09 -3.86
C THR A 183 -9.05 2.03 -4.54
N THR A 184 -9.63 1.26 -5.47
CA THR A 184 -8.98 0.11 -6.12
C THR A 184 -9.46 -0.10 -7.56
N GLY A 185 -9.94 0.96 -8.20
CA GLY A 185 -10.68 0.89 -9.47
C GLY A 185 -9.82 1.03 -10.73
N ASP A 186 -8.72 1.75 -10.62
CA ASP A 186 -7.88 2.16 -11.74
C ASP A 186 -6.55 1.40 -11.74
N GLN A 187 -6.02 1.03 -10.58
CA GLN A 187 -4.66 0.48 -10.42
C GLN A 187 -4.61 -0.66 -9.42
N LEU A 188 -3.71 -1.63 -9.66
CA LEU A 188 -3.33 -2.59 -8.63
C LEU A 188 -2.30 -1.95 -7.69
N SER A 189 -2.50 -2.12 -6.39
CA SER A 189 -1.70 -1.45 -5.37
C SER A 189 -1.13 -2.44 -4.36
N GLU A 190 0.11 -2.22 -3.98
CA GLU A 190 0.89 -3.12 -3.13
C GLU A 190 1.53 -2.33 -1.99
N ILE A 191 1.63 -2.94 -0.81
CA ILE A 191 2.46 -2.47 0.29
C ILE A 191 3.57 -3.49 0.54
N ARG A 192 4.83 -3.06 0.39
CA ARG A 192 6.02 -3.86 0.71
C ARG A 192 6.72 -3.36 1.96
N MET A 193 7.21 -4.28 2.78
CA MET A 193 8.08 -4.00 3.90
C MET A 193 9.33 -4.88 3.88
N THR A 194 10.50 -4.28 4.01
CA THR A 194 11.75 -5.02 4.21
C THR A 194 11.78 -5.54 5.66
N PRO A 195 12.03 -6.85 5.91
CA PRO A 195 11.90 -7.45 7.24
C PRO A 195 12.76 -6.83 8.34
N ASP A 196 13.87 -6.21 7.99
CA ASP A 196 14.76 -5.50 8.91
C ASP A 196 14.30 -4.07 9.22
N GLY A 197 13.11 -3.67 8.74
CA GLY A 197 12.51 -2.35 8.95
C GLY A 197 13.16 -1.22 8.15
N THR A 198 14.05 -1.51 7.19
CA THR A 198 14.71 -0.46 6.39
C THR A 198 13.84 0.12 5.29
N GLY A 199 12.73 -0.54 4.93
CA GLY A 199 11.82 -0.12 3.87
C GLY A 199 10.36 -0.40 4.20
N LEU A 200 9.49 0.57 3.92
CA LEU A 200 8.03 0.40 3.86
C LEU A 200 7.48 1.27 2.74
N ILE A 201 6.88 0.67 1.73
CA ILE A 201 6.47 1.36 0.50
C ILE A 201 5.05 0.93 0.16
N ALA A 202 4.13 1.89 0.05
CA ALA A 202 2.81 1.70 -0.56
C ALA A 202 2.84 2.28 -1.99
N ARG A 203 2.61 1.41 -2.98
CA ARG A 203 2.77 1.67 -4.40
C ARG A 203 1.48 1.40 -5.15
N CYS A 204 1.19 2.22 -6.16
CA CYS A 204 0.28 1.90 -7.24
C CYS A 204 1.08 1.55 -8.49
N HIS A 205 0.69 0.46 -9.15
CA HIS A 205 1.28 0.03 -10.42
C HIS A 205 0.49 0.63 -11.58
N LEU A 206 1.22 1.23 -12.54
CA LEU A 206 0.64 1.90 -13.70
C LEU A 206 0.92 1.15 -15.00
N ASP A 207 1.68 0.05 -14.93
CA ASP A 207 1.87 -0.92 -16.02
C ASP A 207 2.27 -0.31 -17.38
N GLY A 208 2.97 0.83 -17.35
CA GLY A 208 3.42 1.51 -18.56
C GLY A 208 2.30 2.25 -19.30
N ILE A 209 1.27 2.75 -18.60
CA ILE A 209 0.23 3.56 -19.25
C ILE A 209 0.82 4.85 -19.85
N PRO A 210 0.42 5.25 -21.07
CA PRO A 210 0.84 6.52 -21.64
C PRO A 210 0.14 7.70 -20.94
N LEU A 211 0.86 8.81 -20.82
CA LEU A 211 0.34 10.10 -20.37
C LEU A 211 0.74 11.17 -21.39
N ARG A 212 -0.20 11.56 -22.25
CA ARG A 212 0.05 12.52 -23.35
C ARG A 212 0.15 13.95 -22.83
N PRO A 213 0.75 14.88 -23.60
CA PRO A 213 0.77 16.30 -23.26
C PRO A 213 -0.62 16.84 -22.89
N GLY A 214 -0.72 17.46 -21.72
CA GLY A 214 -1.97 18.00 -21.17
C GLY A 214 -2.84 17.00 -20.41
N GLU A 215 -2.53 15.70 -20.44
CA GLU A 215 -3.25 14.69 -19.66
C GLU A 215 -2.78 14.66 -18.20
N GLY A 216 -3.68 14.23 -17.32
CA GLY A 216 -3.40 13.99 -15.91
C GLY A 216 -3.99 12.69 -15.43
N SER A 217 -3.42 12.16 -14.36
CA SER A 217 -3.88 10.96 -13.66
C SER A 217 -3.66 11.14 -12.15
N ARG A 218 -4.16 10.18 -11.37
CA ARG A 218 -3.95 10.11 -9.93
C ARG A 218 -3.67 8.69 -9.50
N SER A 219 -2.94 8.51 -8.42
CA SER A 219 -2.85 7.21 -7.76
C SER A 219 -4.18 6.82 -7.11
N GLU A 220 -4.34 5.54 -6.77
CA GLU A 220 -5.31 5.15 -5.75
C GLU A 220 -5.04 5.89 -4.43
N ARG A 221 -6.10 6.09 -3.64
CA ARG A 221 -6.04 6.76 -2.34
C ARG A 221 -5.61 5.78 -1.25
N LEU A 222 -4.49 6.06 -0.61
CA LEU A 222 -4.01 5.35 0.56
C LEU A 222 -4.59 5.97 1.83
N TRP A 223 -5.23 5.17 2.67
CA TRP A 223 -5.60 5.57 4.01
C TRP A 223 -4.52 5.13 5.00
N VAL A 224 -3.96 6.11 5.70
CA VAL A 224 -2.98 5.92 6.77
C VAL A 224 -3.68 6.14 8.10
N ARG A 225 -3.68 5.10 8.94
CA ARG A 225 -4.36 5.13 10.23
C ARG A 225 -3.56 4.39 11.27
N ALA A 226 -3.83 4.69 12.53
CA ALA A 226 -3.34 3.86 13.61
C ALA A 226 -4.33 3.70 14.76
N GLY A 227 -4.13 2.63 15.51
CA GLY A 227 -4.93 2.31 16.68
C GLY A 227 -4.40 1.09 17.43
N PRO A 228 -4.87 0.84 18.65
CA PRO A 228 -4.39 -0.28 19.47
C PRO A 228 -4.89 -1.65 18.98
N ASP A 229 -6.02 -1.65 18.28
CA ASP A 229 -6.71 -2.86 17.81
C ASP A 229 -6.52 -3.05 16.29
N PRO A 230 -5.67 -4.00 15.86
CA PRO A 230 -5.41 -4.26 14.46
C PRO A 230 -6.65 -4.79 13.71
N VAL A 231 -7.57 -5.47 14.38
CA VAL A 231 -8.78 -6.01 13.74
C VAL A 231 -9.76 -4.87 13.46
N ALA A 232 -9.99 -3.99 14.44
CA ALA A 232 -10.82 -2.81 14.23
C ALA A 232 -10.27 -1.86 13.16
N LEU A 233 -8.94 -1.84 12.95
CA LEU A 233 -8.32 -1.13 11.83
C LEU A 233 -8.74 -1.74 10.48
N LEU A 234 -8.64 -3.07 10.33
CA LEU A 234 -9.05 -3.78 9.12
C LEU A 234 -10.55 -3.66 8.85
N GLU A 235 -11.40 -3.77 9.87
CA GLU A 235 -12.85 -3.58 9.75
C GLU A 235 -13.19 -2.18 9.24
N GLY A 236 -12.56 -1.14 9.82
CA GLY A 236 -12.74 0.23 9.37
C GLY A 236 -12.26 0.44 7.93
N TRP A 237 -11.18 -0.23 7.52
CA TRP A 237 -10.69 -0.17 6.14
C TRP A 237 -11.66 -0.86 5.18
N ALA A 238 -12.19 -2.03 5.54
CA ALA A 238 -13.16 -2.75 4.73
C ALA A 238 -14.46 -1.95 4.55
N GLU A 239 -14.99 -1.36 5.61
CA GLU A 239 -16.17 -0.48 5.54
C GLU A 239 -15.91 0.74 4.66
N ARG A 240 -14.76 1.40 4.85
CA ARG A 240 -14.39 2.58 4.07
C ARG A 240 -14.22 2.24 2.59
N THR A 241 -13.46 1.19 2.27
CA THR A 241 -13.27 0.71 0.90
C THR A 241 -14.60 0.33 0.27
N GLY A 242 -15.48 -0.37 1.01
CA GLY A 242 -16.82 -0.70 0.55
C GLY A 242 -17.66 0.53 0.22
N ARG A 243 -17.57 1.60 1.02
CA ARG A 243 -18.26 2.86 0.73
C ARG A 243 -17.69 3.57 -0.50
N GLU A 244 -16.38 3.73 -0.58
CA GLU A 244 -15.69 4.44 -1.68
C GLU A 244 -15.88 3.70 -3.02
N MET A 245 -15.85 2.36 -2.99
CA MET A 245 -16.01 1.49 -4.16
C MET A 245 -17.45 1.04 -4.40
N ARG A 246 -18.42 1.57 -3.63
CA ARG A 246 -19.85 1.29 -3.77
C ARG A 246 -20.17 -0.21 -3.77
N ALA A 247 -19.63 -0.92 -2.77
CA ALA A 247 -19.81 -2.35 -2.59
C ALA A 247 -21.30 -2.74 -2.59
N ARG A 248 -21.59 -3.84 -3.28
CA ARG A 248 -22.95 -4.40 -3.38
C ARG A 248 -23.14 -5.39 -2.24
N VAL A 249 -23.89 -4.98 -1.22
CA VAL A 249 -24.19 -5.81 -0.06
C VAL A 249 -25.66 -6.21 -0.08
N PRO A 250 -26.02 -7.46 -0.43
CA PRO A 250 -27.41 -7.89 -0.39
C PRO A 250 -27.90 -7.97 1.07
N PRO A 251 -29.19 -7.66 1.33
CA PRO A 251 -29.75 -7.77 2.68
C PRO A 251 -29.77 -9.21 3.20
N THR A 252 -29.85 -10.18 2.29
CA THR A 252 -29.84 -11.61 2.60
C THR A 252 -28.92 -12.34 1.61
N PRO A 253 -27.85 -13.01 2.08
CA PRO A 253 -27.03 -13.88 1.23
C PRO A 253 -27.85 -15.07 0.70
N PRO A 254 -27.74 -15.45 -0.58
CA PRO A 254 -28.43 -16.62 -1.11
C PRO A 254 -27.85 -17.91 -0.53
N THR A 255 -28.69 -18.93 -0.40
CA THR A 255 -28.25 -20.31 -0.15
C THR A 255 -28.41 -21.12 -1.44
N GLY A 256 -27.56 -22.12 -1.64
CA GLY A 256 -27.58 -22.90 -2.87
C GLY A 256 -26.70 -24.14 -2.81
N TRP A 257 -26.79 -24.94 -3.86
CA TRP A 257 -25.96 -26.12 -4.07
C TRP A 257 -24.97 -25.88 -5.20
N CYS A 258 -23.74 -26.37 -5.04
CA CYS A 258 -22.65 -26.20 -5.99
C CYS A 258 -22.11 -27.57 -6.41
N THR A 259 -22.12 -27.86 -7.71
CA THR A 259 -21.62 -29.10 -8.30
C THR A 259 -20.10 -29.26 -8.19
N TRP A 260 -19.38 -28.15 -8.11
CA TRP A 260 -17.93 -28.09 -8.35
C TRP A 260 -17.14 -29.06 -7.48
N TYR A 261 -17.51 -29.15 -6.20
CA TYR A 261 -16.81 -29.97 -5.20
C TYR A 261 -17.18 -31.46 -5.23
N TYR A 262 -18.09 -31.87 -6.12
CA TYR A 262 -18.44 -33.26 -6.31
C TYR A 262 -18.01 -33.76 -7.69
N PHE A 263 -18.33 -33.02 -8.74
CA PHE A 263 -18.13 -33.45 -10.13
C PHE A 263 -16.84 -32.93 -10.78
N TYR A 264 -16.18 -31.91 -10.24
CA TYR A 264 -14.90 -31.38 -10.75
C TYR A 264 -14.85 -31.09 -12.26
N GLY A 265 -15.98 -30.70 -12.86
CA GLY A 265 -16.10 -30.42 -14.30
C GLY A 265 -16.79 -31.50 -15.13
N GLU A 266 -17.08 -32.66 -14.54
CA GLU A 266 -17.70 -33.82 -15.22
C GLU A 266 -19.25 -33.80 -15.14
N ASN A 267 -19.85 -32.61 -15.13
CA ASN A 267 -21.29 -32.44 -15.03
C ASN A 267 -21.98 -32.81 -16.36
N THR A 268 -23.07 -33.57 -16.31
CA THR A 268 -23.94 -33.84 -17.48
C THR A 268 -25.35 -33.33 -17.24
N ALA A 269 -25.96 -32.66 -18.22
CA ALA A 269 -27.40 -32.41 -18.20
C ALA A 269 -28.12 -33.70 -18.60
N GLN A 270 -29.01 -34.19 -17.74
CA GLN A 270 -30.02 -35.19 -18.10
C GLN A 270 -31.34 -34.49 -18.36
#